data_AF-A0A969UYL4-F1
#
_entry.id   AF-A0A969UYL4-F1
#
_cell.length_a   1.000
_cell.length_b   1.000
_cell.length_c   1.000
_cell.angle_alpha   90.00
_cell.angle_beta   90.00
_cell.angle_gamma   90.00
#
_symmetry.space_group_name_H-M   'P 1'
#
loop_
_entity.id
_entity.type
_entity.pdbx_description
1 polymer ?
#
loop_
_entity_poly.entity_id
_entity_poly.type
_entity_poly.pdbx_seq_one_letter_code
_entity_poly.pdbx_strand_id
1 'polypeptide(L)'
;LITGGMGGLGLAIAHWLREHGARHLVLLSRSGANTEQRKAAIAALQQSDIEVLAPTVDVTDRVAMTALFEQISQTLPPLRGIIHAAGLGGFTYIPDLCAADLETLLDPKVAGTWNLHELSLGCDLDFFVSFSSIASVWGSVGQAHYAAANQFLDLFAAYRRQLGLAALTINWSAVTGAGMLTAAKAAEMEQYLSRIGVGRLSLSEVTTALELLLATGTDQAVVAPMDWSRFRSVYETGRRRHLLDCLGQPTPLSETEIQVEKTVLRAQIEAAPSAERFKLLRRSIQAEVGAVLGLPATNLPAIDAGFLSWEWIP
;
A
#
# COMPACT_ATOMS: atom_id res chain seq x y z
N LEU A 1 -6.59 -4.58 -19.83
CA LEU A 1 -7.62 -4.18 -18.83
C LEU A 1 -6.92 -3.72 -17.56
N ILE A 2 -7.26 -2.54 -17.04
CA ILE A 2 -6.78 -2.03 -15.75
C ILE A 2 -7.99 -1.80 -14.85
N THR A 3 -8.11 -2.52 -13.73
CA THR A 3 -9.11 -2.22 -12.70
C THR A 3 -8.57 -1.18 -11.74
N GLY A 4 -9.44 -0.32 -11.21
CA GLY A 4 -8.96 0.91 -10.54
C GLY A 4 -8.28 1.86 -11.53
N GLY A 5 -8.61 1.76 -12.83
CA GLY A 5 -7.92 2.45 -13.92
C GLY A 5 -8.03 3.98 -13.86
N MET A 6 -8.99 4.51 -13.11
CA MET A 6 -9.19 5.95 -12.88
C MET A 6 -8.54 6.48 -11.59
N GLY A 7 -7.80 5.63 -10.86
CA GLY A 7 -6.94 6.04 -9.75
C GLY A 7 -5.59 6.56 -10.25
N GLY A 8 -4.82 7.25 -9.38
CA GLY A 8 -3.54 7.83 -9.76
C GLY A 8 -2.56 6.79 -10.31
N LEU A 9 -2.52 5.62 -9.66
CA LEU A 9 -1.68 4.51 -10.10
C LEU A 9 -2.18 3.89 -11.42
N GLY A 10 -3.49 3.68 -11.56
CA GLY A 10 -4.09 3.13 -12.78
C GLY A 10 -3.83 4.00 -14.01
N LEU A 11 -3.91 5.33 -13.86
CA LEU A 11 -3.62 6.28 -14.94
C LEU A 11 -2.12 6.30 -15.29
N ALA A 12 -1.23 6.26 -14.31
CA ALA A 12 0.21 6.18 -14.56
C ALA A 12 0.59 4.92 -15.34
N ILE A 13 0.00 3.78 -14.96
CA ILE A 13 0.16 2.51 -15.68
C ILE A 13 -0.43 2.57 -17.09
N ALA A 14 -1.58 3.24 -17.28
CA ALA A 14 -2.17 3.43 -18.60
C ALA A 14 -1.25 4.23 -19.54
N HIS A 15 -0.61 5.29 -19.02
CA HIS A 15 0.40 6.06 -19.76
C HIS A 15 1.63 5.21 -20.10
N TRP A 16 2.14 4.45 -19.13
CA TRP A 16 3.28 3.56 -19.34
C TRP A 16 2.98 2.48 -20.39
N LEU A 17 1.82 1.82 -20.34
CA LEU A 17 1.42 0.83 -21.34
C LEU A 17 1.32 1.43 -22.75
N ARG A 18 0.80 2.66 -22.88
CA ARG A 18 0.75 3.38 -24.16
C ARG A 18 2.16 3.59 -24.73
N GLU A 19 3.09 4.01 -23.89
CA GLU A 19 4.51 4.21 -24.25
C GLU A 19 5.17 2.89 -24.68
N HIS A 20 4.72 1.77 -24.12
CA HIS A 20 5.14 0.42 -24.48
C HIS A 20 4.31 -0.20 -25.63
N GLY A 21 3.58 0.62 -26.38
CA GLY A 21 2.94 0.19 -27.63
C GLY A 21 1.49 -0.28 -27.48
N ALA A 22 0.88 -0.24 -26.29
CA ALA A 22 -0.54 -0.54 -26.17
C ALA A 22 -1.36 0.47 -26.99
N ARG A 23 -2.35 -0.05 -27.75
CA ARG A 23 -3.27 0.74 -28.59
C ARG A 23 -4.74 0.62 -28.19
N HIS A 24 -5.06 -0.31 -27.30
CA HIS A 24 -6.40 -0.46 -26.74
C HIS A 24 -6.29 -0.62 -25.22
N LEU A 25 -6.92 0.26 -24.47
CA LEU A 25 -6.94 0.23 -23.01
C LEU A 25 -8.38 0.21 -22.50
N VAL A 26 -8.61 -0.61 -21.49
CA VAL A 26 -9.86 -0.62 -20.72
C VAL A 26 -9.54 -0.15 -19.31
N LEU A 27 -10.02 1.02 -18.92
CA LEU A 27 -9.81 1.65 -17.62
C LEU A 27 -11.06 1.50 -16.75
N LEU A 28 -11.20 0.35 -16.12
CA LEU A 28 -12.37 0.03 -15.29
C LEU A 28 -12.30 0.75 -13.95
N SER A 29 -13.40 1.39 -13.56
CA SER A 29 -13.57 1.90 -12.21
C SER A 29 -15.04 2.06 -11.83
N ARG A 30 -15.37 1.93 -10.54
CA ARG A 30 -16.73 2.16 -10.03
C ARG A 30 -17.23 3.58 -10.25
N SER A 31 -16.32 4.56 -10.20
CA SER A 31 -16.66 5.98 -10.30
C SER A 31 -16.66 6.52 -11.73
N GLY A 32 -16.08 5.77 -12.69
CA GLY A 32 -15.87 6.25 -14.05
C GLY A 32 -15.10 7.58 -14.15
N ALA A 33 -15.26 8.26 -15.29
CA ALA A 33 -14.71 9.59 -15.56
C ALA A 33 -15.62 10.71 -15.02
N ASN A 34 -15.99 10.63 -13.74
CA ASN A 34 -16.97 11.52 -13.11
C ASN A 34 -16.44 12.93 -12.76
N THR A 35 -15.17 13.24 -13.00
CA THR A 35 -14.58 14.57 -12.76
C THR A 35 -13.90 15.11 -14.01
N GLU A 36 -13.83 16.44 -14.14
CA GLU A 36 -13.13 17.08 -15.28
C GLU A 36 -11.66 16.69 -15.35
N GLN A 37 -10.99 16.52 -14.20
CA GLN A 37 -9.63 16.01 -14.14
C GLN A 37 -9.50 14.61 -14.75
N ARG A 38 -10.44 13.71 -14.46
CA ARG A 38 -10.45 12.34 -14.99
C ARG A 38 -10.79 12.29 -16.47
N LYS A 39 -11.73 13.13 -16.92
CA LYS A 39 -12.04 13.30 -18.35
C LYS A 39 -10.83 13.83 -19.11
N ALA A 40 -10.15 14.84 -18.57
CA ALA A 40 -8.93 15.39 -19.16
C ALA A 40 -7.80 14.34 -19.21
N ALA A 41 -7.66 13.50 -18.20
CA ALA A 41 -6.68 12.40 -18.21
C ALA A 41 -6.97 11.37 -19.32
N ILE A 42 -8.23 10.98 -19.52
CA ILE A 42 -8.62 10.11 -20.64
C ILE A 42 -8.36 10.79 -21.98
N ALA A 43 -8.74 12.07 -22.12
CA ALA A 43 -8.50 12.82 -23.35
C ALA A 43 -7.00 12.92 -23.67
N ALA A 44 -6.15 13.13 -22.66
CA ALA A 44 -4.70 13.16 -22.82
C ALA A 44 -4.11 11.81 -23.25
N LEU A 45 -4.73 10.69 -22.84
CA LEU A 45 -4.38 9.37 -23.37
C LEU A 45 -4.80 9.26 -24.85
N GLN A 46 -6.05 9.61 -25.17
CA GLN A 46 -6.66 9.44 -26.51
C GLN A 46 -6.03 10.31 -27.61
N GLN A 47 -5.28 11.37 -27.30
CA GLN A 47 -4.58 12.20 -28.28
C GLN A 47 -3.47 11.45 -29.08
N SER A 48 -3.24 10.16 -28.84
CA SER A 48 -2.07 9.41 -29.33
C SER A 48 -2.40 8.08 -30.05
N ASP A 49 -3.38 8.05 -30.95
CA ASP A 49 -3.80 6.84 -31.71
C ASP A 49 -4.15 5.62 -30.84
N ILE A 50 -4.65 5.87 -29.64
CA ILE A 50 -5.03 4.85 -28.66
C ILE A 50 -6.52 4.90 -28.39
N GLU A 51 -7.16 3.74 -28.46
CA GLU A 51 -8.55 3.58 -28.06
C GLU A 51 -8.62 3.32 -26.56
N VAL A 52 -9.41 4.13 -25.85
CA VAL A 52 -9.61 4.01 -24.41
C VAL A 52 -11.08 3.82 -24.10
N LEU A 53 -11.44 2.65 -23.59
CA LEU A 53 -12.73 2.35 -23.00
C LEU A 53 -12.66 2.56 -21.49
N ALA A 54 -13.53 3.39 -20.91
CA ALA A 54 -13.54 3.68 -19.47
C ALA A 54 -14.88 3.28 -18.83
N PRO A 55 -15.14 1.97 -18.65
CA PRO A 55 -16.44 1.49 -18.16
C PRO A 55 -16.61 1.79 -16.67
N THR A 56 -17.81 2.21 -16.30
CA THR A 56 -18.23 2.44 -14.92
C THR A 56 -18.80 1.14 -14.35
N VAL A 57 -17.92 0.25 -13.88
CA VAL A 57 -18.27 -1.10 -13.41
C VAL A 57 -17.58 -1.39 -12.07
N ASP A 58 -18.28 -2.06 -11.16
CA ASP A 58 -17.68 -2.67 -9.98
C ASP A 58 -17.06 -4.01 -10.33
N VAL A 59 -15.80 -4.21 -9.95
CA VAL A 59 -15.08 -5.46 -10.21
C VAL A 59 -15.69 -6.66 -9.46
N THR A 60 -16.43 -6.38 -8.38
CA THR A 60 -17.11 -7.40 -7.56
C THR A 60 -18.43 -7.84 -8.17
N ASP A 61 -19.05 -7.03 -9.04
CA ASP A 61 -20.30 -7.36 -9.72
C ASP A 61 -20.04 -8.34 -10.86
N ARG A 62 -20.34 -9.62 -10.62
CA ARG A 62 -20.12 -10.68 -11.61
C ARG A 62 -20.93 -10.46 -12.89
N VAL A 63 -22.16 -9.98 -12.81
CA VAL A 63 -23.01 -9.83 -14.00
C VAL A 63 -22.46 -8.71 -14.87
N ALA A 64 -22.14 -7.55 -14.28
CA ALA A 64 -21.55 -6.43 -15.00
C ALA A 64 -20.16 -6.76 -15.56
N MET A 65 -19.34 -7.49 -14.83
CA MET A 65 -18.04 -7.96 -15.30
C MET A 65 -18.16 -8.93 -16.47
N THR A 66 -19.15 -9.83 -16.47
CA THR A 66 -19.40 -10.76 -17.58
C THR A 66 -19.78 -9.98 -18.84
N ALA A 67 -20.73 -9.05 -18.73
CA ALA A 67 -21.14 -8.19 -19.85
C ALA A 67 -19.98 -7.34 -20.40
N LEU A 68 -19.10 -6.85 -19.52
CA LEU A 68 -17.91 -6.12 -19.95
C LEU A 68 -16.93 -7.01 -20.72
N PHE A 69 -16.67 -8.25 -20.28
CA PHE A 69 -15.78 -9.16 -20.99
C PHE A 69 -16.35 -9.54 -22.37
N GLU A 70 -17.66 -9.75 -22.47
CA GLU A 70 -18.35 -9.94 -23.74
C GLU A 70 -18.17 -8.72 -24.66
N GLN A 71 -18.40 -7.51 -24.15
CA GLN A 71 -18.17 -6.28 -24.90
C GLN A 71 -16.71 -6.20 -25.41
N ILE A 72 -15.73 -6.41 -24.53
CA ILE A 72 -14.30 -6.40 -24.89
C ILE A 72 -14.03 -7.38 -26.03
N SER A 73 -14.56 -8.60 -25.95
CA SER A 73 -14.36 -9.63 -26.98
C SER A 73 -14.99 -9.28 -28.34
N GLN A 74 -16.04 -8.46 -28.35
CA GLN A 74 -16.78 -8.10 -29.56
C GLN A 74 -16.23 -6.82 -30.20
N THR A 75 -15.72 -5.88 -29.41
CA THR A 75 -15.38 -4.53 -29.89
C THR A 75 -13.88 -4.25 -29.95
N LEU A 76 -13.05 -5.00 -29.22
CA LEU A 76 -11.60 -4.75 -29.13
C LEU A 76 -10.80 -5.98 -29.61
N PRO A 77 -9.50 -5.81 -29.92
CA PRO A 77 -8.60 -6.94 -30.13
C PRO A 77 -8.53 -7.86 -28.89
N PRO A 78 -8.05 -9.10 -29.05
CA PRO A 78 -7.95 -10.07 -27.95
C PRO A 78 -7.30 -9.48 -26.70
N LEU A 79 -7.91 -9.71 -25.54
CA LEU A 79 -7.36 -9.26 -24.27
C LEU A 79 -6.04 -9.98 -23.97
N ARG A 80 -4.95 -9.23 -23.92
CA ARG A 80 -3.59 -9.75 -23.67
C ARG A 80 -3.06 -9.53 -22.26
N GLY A 81 -3.67 -8.64 -21.48
CA GLY A 81 -3.12 -8.26 -20.19
C GLY A 81 -4.14 -7.68 -19.22
N ILE A 82 -3.99 -8.06 -17.95
CA ILE A 82 -4.80 -7.57 -16.84
C ILE A 82 -3.88 -6.97 -15.77
N ILE A 83 -4.21 -5.76 -15.32
CA ILE A 83 -3.59 -5.13 -14.13
C ILE A 83 -4.72 -4.83 -13.14
N HIS A 84 -4.70 -5.53 -12.01
CA HIS A 84 -5.66 -5.38 -10.94
C HIS A 84 -5.13 -4.39 -9.90
N ALA A 85 -5.50 -3.11 -10.07
CA ALA A 85 -5.19 -2.02 -9.14
C ALA A 85 -6.42 -1.53 -8.37
N ALA A 86 -7.58 -2.20 -8.53
CA ALA A 86 -8.77 -1.90 -7.73
C ALA A 86 -8.52 -2.24 -6.26
N GLY A 87 -8.81 -1.29 -5.39
CA GLY A 87 -8.65 -1.44 -3.96
C GLY A 87 -8.89 -0.13 -3.25
N LEU A 88 -9.09 -0.22 -1.95
CA LEU A 88 -9.23 0.91 -1.05
C LEU A 88 -8.13 0.84 0.01
N GLY A 89 -7.66 2.00 0.46
CA GLY A 89 -6.91 2.08 1.71
C GLY A 89 -7.88 2.07 2.89
N GLY A 90 -7.50 1.41 3.97
CA GLY A 90 -8.28 1.34 5.20
C GLY A 90 -7.37 1.44 6.42
N PHE A 91 -7.88 2.08 7.47
CA PHE A 91 -7.25 2.11 8.78
C PHE A 91 -8.32 1.97 9.86
N THR A 92 -8.33 0.82 10.51
CA THR A 92 -9.22 0.45 11.62
C THR A 92 -8.48 -0.56 12.49
N TYR A 93 -8.41 -0.30 13.79
CA TYR A 93 -7.80 -1.24 14.73
C TYR A 93 -8.64 -2.50 14.86
N ILE A 94 -8.00 -3.62 15.18
CA ILE A 94 -8.68 -4.93 15.28
C ILE A 94 -9.91 -4.90 16.21
N PRO A 95 -9.87 -4.27 17.40
CA PRO A 95 -11.04 -4.21 18.28
C PRO A 95 -12.24 -3.44 17.70
N ASP A 96 -11.99 -2.52 16.77
CA ASP A 96 -13.00 -1.63 16.18
C ASP A 96 -13.50 -2.14 14.82
N LEU A 97 -12.93 -3.23 14.29
CA LEU A 97 -13.33 -3.79 13.00
C LEU A 97 -14.73 -4.39 13.08
N CYS A 98 -15.59 -4.00 12.15
CA CYS A 98 -16.87 -4.67 11.91
C CYS A 98 -16.87 -5.45 10.58
N ALA A 99 -17.90 -6.28 10.37
CA ALA A 99 -18.05 -7.07 9.15
C ALA A 99 -18.09 -6.19 7.88
N ALA A 100 -18.73 -5.03 7.94
CA ALA A 100 -18.81 -4.10 6.81
C ALA A 100 -17.43 -3.53 6.42
N ASP A 101 -16.53 -3.31 7.40
CA ASP A 101 -15.15 -2.87 7.11
C ASP A 101 -14.37 -3.96 6.39
N LEU A 102 -14.57 -5.23 6.78
CA LEU A 102 -13.96 -6.38 6.13
C LEU A 102 -14.44 -6.49 4.68
N GLU A 103 -15.75 -6.55 4.46
CA GLU A 103 -16.35 -6.64 3.12
C GLU A 103 -15.84 -5.50 2.22
N THR A 104 -15.89 -4.27 2.70
CA THR A 104 -15.45 -3.08 1.93
C THR A 104 -14.00 -3.18 1.45
N LEU A 105 -13.09 -3.72 2.26
CA LEU A 105 -11.66 -3.78 1.95
C LEU A 105 -11.26 -5.08 1.24
N LEU A 106 -11.90 -6.20 1.57
CA LEU A 106 -11.60 -7.49 0.98
C LEU A 106 -12.21 -7.63 -0.40
N ASP A 107 -13.48 -7.26 -0.60
CA ASP A 107 -14.22 -7.62 -1.81
C ASP A 107 -13.53 -7.20 -3.12
N PRO A 108 -13.02 -5.97 -3.27
CA PRO A 108 -12.36 -5.56 -4.52
C PRO A 108 -11.16 -6.45 -4.86
N LYS A 109 -10.39 -6.90 -3.85
CA LYS A 109 -9.19 -7.72 -4.04
C LYS A 109 -9.50 -9.21 -4.09
N VAL A 110 -10.49 -9.67 -3.34
CA VAL A 110 -10.86 -11.09 -3.24
C VAL A 110 -11.82 -11.45 -4.35
N ALA A 111 -13.08 -11.03 -4.23
CA ALA A 111 -14.13 -11.30 -5.22
C ALA A 111 -13.77 -10.70 -6.59
N GLY A 112 -13.22 -9.49 -6.61
CA GLY A 112 -12.81 -8.84 -7.85
C GLY A 112 -11.72 -9.60 -8.61
N THR A 113 -10.69 -10.09 -7.91
CA THR A 113 -9.66 -10.93 -8.54
C THR A 113 -10.20 -12.28 -8.98
N TRP A 114 -11.11 -12.88 -8.21
CA TRP A 114 -11.76 -14.14 -8.60
C TRP A 114 -12.62 -13.99 -9.87
N ASN A 115 -13.37 -12.90 -9.98
CA ASN A 115 -14.11 -12.57 -11.20
C ASN A 115 -13.19 -12.41 -12.41
N LEU A 116 -12.11 -11.64 -12.26
CA LEU A 116 -11.10 -11.50 -13.30
C LEU A 116 -10.44 -12.84 -13.64
N HIS A 117 -10.25 -13.71 -12.65
CA HIS A 117 -9.67 -15.02 -12.86
C HIS A 117 -10.52 -15.87 -13.79
N GLU A 118 -11.77 -16.12 -13.40
CA GLU A 118 -12.68 -16.99 -14.12
C GLU A 118 -13.01 -16.46 -15.52
N LEU A 119 -13.25 -15.15 -15.64
CA LEU A 119 -13.61 -14.53 -16.92
C LEU A 119 -12.42 -14.45 -17.90
N SER A 120 -11.19 -14.61 -17.41
CA SER A 120 -9.97 -14.60 -18.25
C SER A 120 -9.41 -15.99 -18.57
N LEU A 121 -10.04 -17.09 -18.13
CA LEU A 121 -9.53 -18.45 -18.36
C LEU A 121 -9.39 -18.81 -19.85
N GLY A 122 -10.22 -18.23 -20.71
CA GLY A 122 -10.15 -18.41 -22.16
C GLY A 122 -9.25 -17.40 -22.90
N CYS A 123 -8.62 -16.47 -22.18
CA CYS A 123 -7.75 -15.46 -22.76
C CYS A 123 -6.28 -15.88 -22.71
N ASP A 124 -5.59 -15.76 -23.84
CA ASP A 124 -4.13 -15.91 -23.92
C ASP A 124 -3.45 -14.65 -23.37
N LEU A 125 -3.39 -14.55 -22.04
CA LEU A 125 -2.80 -13.40 -21.34
C LEU A 125 -1.27 -13.51 -21.29
N ASP A 126 -0.59 -12.45 -21.74
CA ASP A 126 0.85 -12.24 -21.53
C ASP A 126 1.15 -11.95 -20.06
N PHE A 127 0.24 -11.26 -19.35
CA PHE A 127 0.37 -10.97 -17.93
C PHE A 127 -0.97 -10.83 -17.20
N PHE A 128 -0.96 -11.22 -15.93
CA PHE A 128 -2.00 -10.91 -14.95
C PHE A 128 -1.29 -10.34 -13.71
N VAL A 129 -1.32 -9.03 -13.52
CA VAL A 129 -0.60 -8.35 -12.44
C VAL A 129 -1.59 -7.89 -11.38
N SER A 130 -1.34 -8.22 -10.12
CA SER A 130 -2.11 -7.75 -8.97
C SER A 130 -1.29 -6.80 -8.12
N PHE A 131 -1.86 -5.63 -7.79
CA PHE A 131 -1.20 -4.67 -6.91
C PHE A 131 -1.57 -4.95 -5.46
N SER A 132 -0.60 -5.49 -4.73
CA SER A 132 -0.67 -5.78 -3.31
C SER A 132 0.05 -4.69 -2.51
N SER A 133 0.34 -4.94 -1.24
CA SER A 133 1.01 -3.99 -0.35
C SER A 133 2.01 -4.70 0.55
N ILE A 134 3.05 -3.97 0.96
CA ILE A 134 3.95 -4.40 2.04
C ILE A 134 3.21 -4.78 3.34
N ALA A 135 2.01 -4.24 3.56
CA ALA A 135 1.20 -4.55 4.72
C ALA A 135 0.82 -6.03 4.83
N SER A 136 0.70 -6.78 3.71
CA SER A 136 0.46 -8.23 3.77
C SER A 136 1.71 -9.03 4.15
N VAL A 137 2.90 -8.51 3.85
CA VAL A 137 4.17 -9.24 4.05
C VAL A 137 4.60 -9.21 5.52
N TRP A 138 4.66 -8.03 6.13
CA TRP A 138 5.13 -7.87 7.52
C TRP A 138 4.08 -7.29 8.47
N GLY A 139 2.90 -6.93 7.97
CA GLY A 139 1.86 -6.30 8.79
C GLY A 139 2.02 -4.79 8.88
N SER A 140 0.91 -4.12 9.19
CA SER A 140 0.88 -2.69 9.49
C SER A 140 -0.19 -2.43 10.54
N VAL A 141 0.14 -1.60 11.52
CA VAL A 141 -0.75 -1.27 12.63
C VAL A 141 -2.03 -0.62 12.09
N GLY A 142 -3.19 -1.06 12.58
CA GLY A 142 -4.49 -0.56 12.11
C GLY A 142 -4.88 -1.00 10.69
N GLN A 143 -4.13 -1.92 10.06
CA GLN A 143 -4.38 -2.35 8.68
C GLN A 143 -4.62 -3.86 8.56
N ALA A 144 -5.19 -4.52 9.57
CA ALA A 144 -5.37 -5.98 9.57
C ALA A 144 -6.23 -6.48 8.38
N HIS A 145 -7.42 -5.91 8.21
CA HIS A 145 -8.31 -6.12 7.06
C HIS A 145 -7.64 -5.84 5.69
N TYR A 146 -6.91 -4.73 5.57
CA TYR A 146 -6.15 -4.39 4.35
C TYR A 146 -5.01 -5.39 4.09
N ALA A 147 -4.27 -5.80 5.12
CA ALA A 147 -3.23 -6.83 5.02
C ALA A 147 -3.82 -8.16 4.56
N ALA A 148 -4.97 -8.58 5.13
CA ALA A 148 -5.65 -9.81 4.74
C ALA A 148 -6.10 -9.78 3.26
N ALA A 149 -6.69 -8.66 2.81
CA ALA A 149 -7.10 -8.49 1.42
C ALA A 149 -5.93 -8.56 0.43
N ASN A 150 -4.77 -8.00 0.81
CA ASN A 150 -3.55 -8.06 0.02
C ASN A 150 -2.87 -9.44 0.06
N GLN A 151 -2.89 -10.11 1.21
CA GLN A 151 -2.36 -11.48 1.36
C GLN A 151 -3.11 -12.48 0.48
N PHE A 152 -4.41 -12.26 0.24
CA PHE A 152 -5.15 -13.04 -0.74
C PHE A 152 -4.53 -12.93 -2.14
N LEU A 153 -4.16 -11.73 -2.58
CA LEU A 153 -3.52 -11.52 -3.89
C LEU A 153 -2.16 -12.22 -3.97
N ASP A 154 -1.41 -12.18 -2.88
CA ASP A 154 -0.09 -12.81 -2.78
C ASP A 154 -0.21 -14.33 -3.01
N LEU A 155 -1.14 -14.98 -2.31
CA LEU A 155 -1.40 -16.41 -2.44
C LEU A 155 -2.09 -16.76 -3.77
N PHE A 156 -2.92 -15.87 -4.30
CA PHE A 156 -3.63 -16.06 -5.57
C PHE A 156 -2.65 -16.16 -6.75
N ALA A 157 -1.56 -15.37 -6.75
CA ALA A 157 -0.57 -15.46 -7.82
C ALA A 157 0.09 -16.86 -7.87
N ALA A 158 0.49 -17.41 -6.71
CA ALA A 158 1.02 -18.76 -6.62
C ALA A 158 0.00 -19.81 -7.09
N TYR A 159 -1.26 -19.70 -6.66
CA TYR A 159 -2.35 -20.58 -7.11
C TYR A 159 -2.51 -20.54 -8.64
N ARG A 160 -2.60 -19.35 -9.23
CA ARG A 160 -2.80 -19.18 -10.68
C ARG A 160 -1.60 -19.70 -11.48
N ARG A 161 -0.37 -19.55 -10.97
CA ARG A 161 0.84 -20.12 -11.58
C ARG A 161 0.86 -21.64 -11.54
N GLN A 162 0.36 -22.28 -10.48
CA GLN A 162 0.23 -23.74 -10.42
C GLN A 162 -0.70 -24.30 -11.50
N LEU A 163 -1.65 -23.49 -12.00
CA LEU A 163 -2.49 -23.82 -13.15
C LEU A 163 -1.82 -23.57 -14.51
N GLY A 164 -0.55 -23.15 -14.53
CA GLY A 164 0.17 -22.76 -15.75
C GLY A 164 -0.25 -21.41 -16.34
N LEU A 165 -1.00 -20.60 -15.59
CA LEU A 165 -1.50 -19.30 -16.04
C LEU A 165 -0.58 -18.17 -15.57
N ALA A 166 -0.46 -17.11 -16.37
CA ALA A 166 0.30 -15.92 -16.00
C ALA A 166 -0.27 -15.30 -14.71
N ALA A 167 0.61 -14.96 -13.76
CA ALA A 167 0.29 -14.20 -12.56
C ALA A 167 1.52 -13.55 -11.92
N LEU A 168 1.40 -12.31 -11.48
CA LEU A 168 2.41 -11.59 -10.72
C LEU A 168 1.71 -10.73 -9.67
N THR A 169 2.08 -10.86 -8.42
CA THR A 169 1.65 -9.95 -7.36
C THR A 169 2.82 -9.08 -6.92
N ILE A 170 2.58 -7.76 -6.83
CA ILE A 170 3.61 -6.80 -6.41
C ILE A 170 3.17 -6.12 -5.11
N ASN A 171 3.94 -6.32 -4.04
CA ASN A 171 3.72 -5.70 -2.73
C ASN A 171 4.40 -4.33 -2.69
N TRP A 172 3.63 -3.27 -2.95
CA TRP A 172 4.13 -1.90 -3.00
C TRP A 172 4.24 -1.27 -1.60
N SER A 173 5.26 -0.44 -1.38
CA SER A 173 5.23 0.57 -0.32
C SER A 173 4.31 1.75 -0.70
N ALA A 174 4.21 2.77 0.15
CA ALA A 174 3.38 3.93 -0.14
C ALA A 174 3.84 4.64 -1.43
N VAL A 175 2.91 4.89 -2.35
CA VAL A 175 3.18 5.55 -3.63
C VAL A 175 2.67 6.98 -3.59
N THR A 176 3.58 7.92 -3.82
CA THR A 176 3.26 9.35 -3.90
C THR A 176 2.32 9.61 -5.08
N GLY A 177 1.19 10.27 -4.83
CA GLY A 177 0.21 10.63 -5.86
C GLY A 177 -0.75 9.51 -6.28
N ALA A 178 -0.73 8.32 -5.64
CA ALA A 178 -1.64 7.22 -6.00
C ALA A 178 -3.11 7.47 -5.59
N GLY A 179 -3.36 8.31 -4.58
CA GLY A 179 -4.71 8.72 -4.16
C GLY A 179 -5.52 7.67 -3.38
N MET A 180 -4.86 6.72 -2.71
CA MET A 180 -5.53 5.64 -1.94
C MET A 180 -6.14 6.09 -0.60
N LEU A 181 -5.64 7.19 -0.02
CA LEU A 181 -6.06 7.72 1.28
C LEU A 181 -6.41 9.20 1.14
N THR A 182 -7.17 9.73 2.10
CA THR A 182 -7.33 11.18 2.24
C THR A 182 -5.96 11.83 2.50
N ALA A 183 -5.79 13.10 2.12
CA ALA A 183 -4.51 13.79 2.28
C ALA A 183 -3.96 13.75 3.72
N ALA A 184 -4.84 13.89 4.72
CA ALA A 184 -4.47 13.80 6.13
C ALA A 184 -3.98 12.40 6.52
N LYS A 185 -4.74 11.35 6.20
CA LYS A 185 -4.36 9.96 6.49
C LYS A 185 -3.11 9.53 5.71
N ALA A 186 -2.92 10.04 4.49
CA ALA A 186 -1.73 9.81 3.70
C ALA A 186 -0.49 10.41 4.37
N ALA A 187 -0.59 11.63 4.91
CA ALA A 187 0.51 12.29 5.62
C ALA A 187 0.86 11.58 6.95
N GLU A 188 -0.14 11.14 7.72
CA GLU A 188 0.07 10.36 8.94
C GLU A 188 0.76 9.02 8.66
N MET A 189 0.25 8.27 7.66
CA MET A 189 0.84 7.01 7.23
C MET A 189 2.27 7.22 6.73
N GLU A 190 2.53 8.29 5.99
CA GLU A 190 3.86 8.63 5.51
C GLU A 190 4.83 8.89 6.67
N GLN A 191 4.43 9.67 7.67
CA GLN A 191 5.25 9.91 8.85
C GLN A 191 5.54 8.61 9.60
N TYR A 192 4.53 7.75 9.75
CA TYR A 192 4.70 6.44 10.36
C TYR A 192 5.72 5.57 9.59
N LEU A 193 5.54 5.42 8.27
CA LEU A 193 6.42 4.61 7.42
C LEU A 193 7.87 5.10 7.47
N SER A 194 8.07 6.42 7.38
CA SER A 194 9.42 7.03 7.49
C SER A 194 10.09 6.77 8.85
N ARG A 195 9.32 6.84 9.95
CA ARG A 195 9.81 6.53 11.31
C ARG A 195 10.25 5.08 11.45
N ILE A 196 9.61 4.16 10.75
CA ILE A 196 9.98 2.74 10.77
C ILE A 196 10.97 2.34 9.67
N GLY A 197 11.47 3.30 8.87
CA GLY A 197 12.49 3.02 7.86
C GLY A 197 11.94 2.50 6.52
N VAL A 198 10.66 2.75 6.24
CA VAL A 198 10.03 2.42 4.96
C VAL A 198 9.83 3.70 4.16
N GLY A 199 10.43 3.77 2.99
CA GLY A 199 10.33 4.91 2.07
C GLY A 199 9.14 4.83 1.12
N ARG A 200 8.92 5.93 0.40
CA ARG A 200 7.88 6.06 -0.61
C ARG A 200 8.43 5.84 -2.01
N LEU A 201 7.56 5.38 -2.89
CA LEU A 201 7.83 5.30 -4.32
C LEU A 201 7.17 6.47 -5.05
N SER A 202 7.83 6.98 -6.08
CA SER A 202 7.24 7.78 -7.15
C SER A 202 6.52 6.89 -8.16
N LEU A 203 5.62 7.48 -8.95
CA LEU A 203 4.94 6.74 -10.02
C LEU A 203 5.91 6.20 -11.07
N SER A 204 7.00 6.92 -11.35
CA SER A 204 8.05 6.48 -12.28
C SER A 204 8.84 5.28 -11.76
N GLU A 205 9.10 5.22 -10.44
CA GLU A 205 9.74 4.05 -9.83
C GLU A 205 8.81 2.83 -9.87
N VAL A 206 7.49 3.04 -9.70
CA VAL A 206 6.51 1.94 -9.86
C VAL A 206 6.52 1.39 -11.28
N THR A 207 6.46 2.25 -12.31
CA THR A 207 6.46 1.78 -13.70
C THR A 207 7.79 1.10 -14.07
N THR A 208 8.92 1.62 -13.60
CA THR A 208 10.25 1.00 -13.79
C THR A 208 10.32 -0.37 -13.14
N ALA A 209 9.85 -0.50 -11.89
CA ALA A 209 9.85 -1.78 -11.19
C ALA A 209 8.89 -2.78 -11.85
N LEU A 210 7.72 -2.33 -12.31
CA LEU A 210 6.78 -3.18 -13.04
C LEU A 210 7.41 -3.76 -14.31
N GLU A 211 8.08 -2.93 -15.10
CA GLU A 211 8.77 -3.34 -16.33
C GLU A 211 9.81 -4.43 -16.05
N LEU A 212 10.66 -4.21 -15.05
CA LEU A 212 11.68 -5.18 -14.63
C LEU A 212 11.05 -6.49 -14.17
N LEU A 213 10.03 -6.43 -13.30
CA LEU A 213 9.40 -7.61 -12.70
C LEU A 213 8.68 -8.47 -13.73
N LEU A 214 8.04 -7.87 -14.72
CA LEU A 214 7.41 -8.60 -15.83
C LEU A 214 8.40 -9.51 -16.58
N ALA A 215 9.68 -9.12 -16.65
CA ALA A 215 10.72 -9.89 -17.32
C ALA A 215 11.33 -11.02 -16.47
N THR A 216 11.09 -11.04 -15.15
CA THR A 216 11.76 -12.00 -14.23
C THR A 216 11.11 -13.39 -14.18
N GLY A 217 9.83 -13.49 -14.54
CA GLY A 217 9.06 -14.72 -14.36
C GLY A 217 8.65 -15.01 -12.90
N THR A 218 8.93 -14.12 -11.95
CA THR A 218 8.48 -14.25 -10.55
C THR A 218 6.95 -14.18 -10.46
N ASP A 219 6.39 -14.78 -9.41
CA ASP A 219 4.97 -14.74 -9.09
C ASP A 219 4.65 -13.74 -7.97
N GLN A 220 5.62 -13.42 -7.12
CA GLN A 220 5.51 -12.38 -6.10
C GLN A 220 6.81 -11.57 -5.99
N ALA A 221 6.69 -10.26 -5.75
CA ALA A 221 7.82 -9.40 -5.42
C ALA A 221 7.42 -8.24 -4.49
N VAL A 222 8.34 -7.85 -3.62
CA VAL A 222 8.20 -6.67 -2.76
C VAL A 222 9.01 -5.52 -3.35
N VAL A 223 8.40 -4.35 -3.49
CA VAL A 223 9.08 -3.13 -3.95
C VAL A 223 8.87 -2.03 -2.92
N ALA A 224 9.94 -1.73 -2.19
CA ALA A 224 9.95 -0.72 -1.14
C ALA A 224 11.38 -0.18 -0.96
N PRO A 225 11.58 1.15 -0.92
CA PRO A 225 12.81 1.73 -0.39
C PRO A 225 12.89 1.44 1.12
N MET A 226 13.99 0.87 1.60
CA MET A 226 14.10 0.38 2.99
C MET A 226 15.40 0.83 3.66
N ASP A 227 15.28 1.38 4.87
CA ASP A 227 16.34 1.43 5.89
C ASP A 227 16.19 0.19 6.79
N TRP A 228 16.90 -0.88 6.44
CA TRP A 228 16.81 -2.16 7.14
C TRP A 228 17.28 -2.10 8.59
N SER A 229 18.22 -1.21 8.91
CA SER A 229 18.71 -1.02 10.28
C SER A 229 17.60 -0.45 11.16
N ARG A 230 16.93 0.60 10.68
CA ARG A 230 15.80 1.21 11.39
C ARG A 230 14.60 0.26 11.44
N PHE A 231 14.25 -0.34 10.31
CA PHE A 231 13.09 -1.25 10.24
C PHE A 231 13.25 -2.45 11.17
N ARG A 232 14.42 -3.12 11.16
CA ARG A 232 14.68 -4.25 12.06
C ARG A 232 14.55 -3.85 13.53
N SER A 233 15.09 -2.70 13.92
CA SER A 233 15.03 -2.23 15.30
C SER A 233 13.59 -2.10 15.81
N VAL A 234 12.69 -1.57 14.99
CA VAL A 234 11.27 -1.39 15.33
C VAL A 234 10.51 -2.72 15.21
N TYR A 235 10.69 -3.45 14.13
CA TYR A 235 9.94 -4.67 13.82
C TYR A 235 10.20 -5.82 14.80
N GLU A 236 11.43 -5.92 15.32
CA GLU A 236 11.83 -6.92 16.31
C GLU A 236 11.76 -6.40 17.76
N THR A 237 11.20 -5.20 17.96
CA THR A 237 10.96 -4.67 19.32
C THR A 237 10.04 -5.63 20.09
N GLY A 238 10.49 -6.06 21.26
CA GLY A 238 9.76 -6.97 22.15
C GLY A 238 9.87 -8.46 21.79
N ARG A 239 10.14 -8.83 20.53
CA ARG A 239 10.36 -10.23 20.13
C ARG A 239 11.07 -10.33 18.77
N ARG A 240 12.08 -11.20 18.68
CA ARG A 240 12.73 -11.56 17.41
C ARG A 240 11.73 -12.14 16.40
N ARG A 241 11.83 -11.73 15.14
CA ARG A 241 10.99 -12.19 14.02
C ARG A 241 11.86 -12.80 12.93
N HIS A 242 11.54 -14.03 12.50
CA HIS A 242 12.36 -14.76 11.52
C HIS A 242 12.27 -14.24 10.08
N LEU A 243 11.27 -13.40 9.77
CA LEU A 243 11.06 -12.85 8.43
C LEU A 243 12.32 -12.16 7.87
N LEU A 244 13.10 -11.52 8.75
CA LEU A 244 14.28 -10.75 8.35
C LEU A 244 15.58 -11.56 8.42
N ASP A 245 15.57 -12.84 8.82
CA ASP A 245 16.81 -13.62 9.00
C ASP A 245 17.57 -13.81 7.67
N CYS A 246 16.85 -13.87 6.55
CA CYS A 246 17.43 -14.03 5.21
C CYS A 246 17.84 -12.70 4.55
N LEU A 247 17.42 -11.56 5.12
CA LEU A 247 17.84 -10.25 4.66
C LEU A 247 19.17 -9.97 5.34
N GLY A 248 20.24 -9.95 4.53
CA GLY A 248 21.63 -9.80 4.99
C GLY A 248 21.75 -8.78 6.11
N GLN A 249 22.58 -9.06 7.11
CA GLN A 249 22.73 -8.16 8.25
C GLN A 249 23.03 -6.76 7.71
N PRO A 250 22.24 -5.74 8.10
CA PRO A 250 22.57 -4.38 7.73
C PRO A 250 24.02 -4.15 8.18
N THR A 251 24.88 -3.66 7.29
CA THR A 251 26.14 -3.08 7.71
C THR A 251 25.77 -2.08 8.81
N PRO A 252 26.26 -2.24 10.05
CA PRO A 252 25.82 -1.39 11.14
C PRO A 252 25.99 0.06 10.70
N LEU A 253 24.89 0.83 10.75
CA LEU A 253 24.98 2.27 10.63
C LEU A 253 26.06 2.69 11.61
N SER A 254 27.07 3.43 11.14
CA SER A 254 28.08 4.02 12.00
C SER A 254 27.37 4.63 13.20
N GLU A 255 27.84 4.34 14.42
CA GLU A 255 27.24 4.75 15.70
C GLU A 255 26.94 6.27 15.79
N THR A 256 27.48 7.04 14.85
CA THR A 256 27.37 8.49 14.67
C THR A 256 25.96 8.99 14.31
N GLU A 257 25.11 8.22 13.60
CA GLU A 257 23.81 8.76 13.13
C GLU A 257 22.65 8.49 14.09
N ILE A 258 22.64 7.34 14.78
CA ILE A 258 21.70 7.06 15.89
C ILE A 258 21.98 7.96 17.09
N GLN A 259 23.20 8.52 17.17
CA GLN A 259 23.56 9.46 18.22
C GLN A 259 22.75 10.75 18.13
N VAL A 260 22.36 11.28 16.97
CA VAL A 260 21.93 12.71 16.86
C VAL A 260 20.67 13.04 17.67
N GLU A 261 19.63 12.20 17.70
CA GLU A 261 18.44 12.42 18.56
C GLU A 261 18.64 11.96 20.01
N LYS A 262 19.37 10.85 20.22
CA LYS A 262 19.78 10.40 21.57
C LYS A 262 20.73 11.39 22.25
N THR A 263 21.41 12.26 21.49
CA THR A 263 22.41 13.21 21.97
C THR A 263 21.77 14.46 22.57
N VAL A 264 20.65 14.97 22.05
CA VAL A 264 20.05 16.21 22.57
C VAL A 264 19.50 16.04 23.98
N LEU A 265 18.67 15.02 24.21
CA LEU A 265 18.11 14.76 25.54
C LEU A 265 19.20 14.35 26.54
N ARG A 266 20.14 13.50 26.10
CA ARG A 266 21.26 13.07 26.93
C ARG A 266 22.17 14.24 27.31
N ALA A 267 22.54 15.10 26.36
CA ALA A 267 23.34 16.29 26.62
C ALA A 267 22.62 17.28 27.54
N GLN A 268 21.31 17.47 27.38
CA GLN A 268 20.51 18.30 28.29
C GLN A 268 20.46 17.74 29.71
N ILE A 269 20.35 16.41 29.87
CA ILE A 269 20.38 15.75 31.18
C ILE A 269 21.78 15.83 31.79
N GLU A 270 22.84 15.60 31.01
CA GLU A 270 24.22 15.65 31.50
C GLU A 270 24.64 17.07 31.91
N ALA A 271 24.18 18.10 31.18
CA ALA A 271 24.43 19.51 31.50
C ALA A 271 23.59 20.06 32.66
N ALA A 272 22.46 19.41 33.01
CA ALA A 272 21.59 19.87 34.08
C ALA A 272 22.12 19.50 35.49
N PRO A 273 21.85 20.33 36.52
CA PRO A 273 22.10 19.99 37.91
C PRO A 273 21.46 18.66 38.29
N SER A 274 22.09 17.86 39.15
CA SER A 274 21.63 16.52 39.53
C SER A 274 20.16 16.47 39.99
N ALA A 275 19.69 17.51 40.69
CA ALA A 275 18.31 17.65 41.14
C ALA A 275 17.28 17.82 40.00
N GLU A 276 17.69 18.31 38.82
CA GLU A 276 16.80 18.61 37.70
C GLU A 276 16.77 17.50 36.63
N ARG A 277 17.78 16.63 36.61
CA ARG A 277 17.92 15.54 35.62
C ARG A 277 16.70 14.63 35.56
N PHE A 278 16.20 14.23 36.74
CA PHE A 278 15.02 13.36 36.83
C PHE A 278 13.72 14.07 36.38
N LYS A 279 13.66 15.41 36.50
CA LYS A 279 12.53 16.20 36.01
C LYS A 279 12.55 16.34 34.48
N LEU A 280 13.74 16.54 33.90
CA LEU A 280 13.94 16.60 32.45
C LEU A 280 13.62 15.27 31.77
N LEU A 281 14.20 14.18 32.26
CA LEU A 281 13.94 12.84 31.72
C LEU A 281 12.45 12.50 31.75
N ARG A 282 11.79 12.79 32.89
CA ARG A 282 10.37 12.55 33.08
C ARG A 282 9.52 13.36 32.09
N ARG A 283 9.81 14.64 31.91
CA ARG A 283 9.07 15.51 30.97
C ARG A 283 9.20 15.01 29.54
N SER A 284 10.39 14.55 29.14
CA SER A 284 10.61 13.99 27.81
C SER A 284 9.85 12.68 27.60
N ILE A 285 9.87 11.77 28.58
CA ILE A 285 9.07 10.53 28.52
C ILE A 285 7.57 10.86 28.47
N GLN A 286 7.08 11.79 29.30
CA GLN A 286 5.68 12.22 29.27
C GLN A 286 5.27 12.83 27.93
N ALA A 287 6.15 13.60 27.28
CA ALA A 287 5.91 14.18 25.96
C ALA A 287 5.84 13.10 24.87
N GLU A 288 6.75 12.12 24.89
CA GLU A 288 6.72 10.98 23.96
C GLU A 288 5.48 10.11 24.15
N VAL A 289 5.14 9.77 25.40
CA VAL A 289 3.93 9.02 25.72
C VAL A 289 2.69 9.81 25.30
N GLY A 290 2.64 11.11 25.56
CA GLY A 290 1.56 11.99 25.10
C GLY A 290 1.41 11.99 23.58
N ALA A 291 2.51 12.08 22.83
CA ALA A 291 2.50 12.03 21.37
C ALA A 291 2.02 10.67 20.84
N VAL A 292 2.43 9.56 21.46
CA VAL A 292 1.96 8.21 21.11
C VAL A 292 0.48 8.03 21.42
N LEU A 293 0.00 8.61 22.52
CA LEU A 293 -1.40 8.56 22.93
C LEU A 293 -2.29 9.60 22.22
N GLY A 294 -1.72 10.48 21.37
CA GLY A 294 -2.47 11.54 20.69
C GLY A 294 -2.95 12.68 21.61
N LEU A 295 -2.34 12.83 22.78
CA LEU A 295 -2.66 13.89 23.74
C LEU A 295 -1.99 15.21 23.34
N PRO A 296 -2.67 16.37 23.48
CA PRO A 296 -2.06 17.67 23.24
C PRO A 296 -0.96 17.96 24.26
N ALA A 297 0.06 18.75 23.88
CA ALA A 297 1.21 19.08 24.73
C ALA A 297 0.85 19.78 26.06
N THR A 298 -0.37 20.30 26.17
CA THR A 298 -0.93 20.91 27.39
C THR A 298 -1.56 19.90 28.34
N ASN A 299 -1.79 18.65 27.91
CA ASN A 299 -2.45 17.60 28.68
C ASN A 299 -1.59 16.32 28.68
N LEU A 300 -0.41 16.42 29.28
CA LEU A 300 0.52 15.29 29.37
C LEU A 300 0.08 14.29 30.46
N PRO A 301 0.36 13.00 30.26
CA PRO A 301 -0.03 11.97 31.21
C PRO A 301 0.68 12.14 32.57
N ALA A 302 -0.10 12.16 33.65
CA ALA A 302 0.33 11.98 35.04
C ALA A 302 1.30 10.78 35.23
N ILE A 303 2.24 10.95 36.15
CA ILE A 303 3.43 10.09 36.30
C ILE A 303 3.11 8.80 37.04
N ASP A 304 2.06 8.83 37.84
CA ASP A 304 1.54 7.78 38.71
C ASP A 304 0.37 7.01 38.06
N ALA A 305 -0.08 7.45 36.89
CA ALA A 305 -1.13 6.76 36.16
C ALA A 305 -0.57 5.57 35.39
N GLY A 306 -1.05 4.37 35.72
CA GLY A 306 -0.76 3.15 34.98
C GLY A 306 -1.35 3.21 33.58
N PHE A 307 -0.77 2.47 32.63
CA PHE A 307 -1.20 2.45 31.22
C PHE A 307 -2.71 2.12 31.04
N LEU A 308 -3.33 1.45 32.01
CA LEU A 308 -4.74 1.06 32.01
C LEU A 308 -5.60 1.86 33.00
N SER A 309 -5.03 2.81 33.76
CA SER A 309 -5.80 3.64 34.71
C SER A 309 -6.35 4.91 34.04
N TRP A 310 -6.29 4.99 32.71
CA TRP A 310 -6.81 6.09 31.91
C TRP A 310 -8.23 5.76 31.48
N GLU A 311 -9.22 6.28 32.22
CA GLU A 311 -10.57 6.45 31.69
C GLU A 311 -10.50 7.50 30.57
N TRP A 312 -10.57 7.07 29.31
CA TRP A 312 -10.68 8.02 28.21
C TRP A 312 -12.09 8.65 28.23
N ILE A 313 -12.12 9.92 28.67
CA ILE A 313 -12.89 11.14 28.30
C ILE A 313 -14.27 10.93 27.61
N PRO A 314 -15.33 11.70 27.98
CA PRO A 314 -16.70 11.63 27.43
C PRO A 314 -16.85 11.64 25.91
#